data_AF-A0A519UEI4-F1
#
_entry.id   AF-A0A519UEI4-F1
#
_cell.length_a   1.000
_cell.length_b   1.000
_cell.length_c   1.000
_cell.angle_alpha   90.00
_cell.angle_beta   90.00
_cell.angle_gamma   90.00
#
_symmetry.space_group_name_H-M   'P 1'
#
loop_
_entity.id
_entity.type
_entity.pdbx_description
1 polymer ?
#
loop_
_entity_poly.entity_id
_entity_poly.type
_entity_poly.pdbx_seq_one_letter_code
_entity_poly.pdbx_strand_id
1 'polypeptide(L)'
;MSENILLPEGSIEKTTTTLNLGPTHPATHGVFQNILELDGERIKKATSTVGYIHRAFEKIAERRNLYQITPLTDRLNYCSSPINNIGWHLTCEKLLGVTTPKRVDYLRII
;
A
#
# COMPACT_ATOMS: atom_id res chain seq x y z
N MET A 1 -31.46 -11.29 -9.72
CA MET A 1 -31.36 -10.58 -11.01
C MET A 1 -29.92 -10.17 -11.22
N SER A 2 -29.12 -11.01 -11.87
CA SER A 2 -27.77 -10.65 -12.31
C SER A 2 -27.65 -11.16 -13.74
N GLU A 3 -27.96 -10.29 -14.68
CA GLU A 3 -27.82 -10.53 -16.12
C GLU A 3 -26.34 -10.62 -16.46
N ASN A 4 -25.78 -11.82 -16.32
CA ASN A 4 -24.59 -12.19 -17.06
C ASN A 4 -25.05 -12.32 -18.51
N ILE A 5 -24.69 -11.36 -19.37
CA ILE A 5 -24.91 -11.48 -20.81
C ILE A 5 -24.21 -12.77 -21.26
N LEU A 6 -25.01 -13.78 -21.55
CA LEU A 6 -24.55 -15.04 -22.12
C LEU A 6 -24.24 -14.77 -23.58
N LEU A 7 -22.98 -14.93 -23.96
CA LEU A 7 -22.54 -14.80 -25.34
C LEU A 7 -23.26 -15.85 -26.21
N PRO A 8 -23.63 -15.52 -27.46
CA PRO A 8 -24.36 -16.43 -28.34
C PRO A 8 -23.53 -17.69 -28.67
N GLU A 9 -24.21 -18.83 -28.85
CA GLU A 9 -23.64 -20.19 -29.00
C GLU A 9 -22.75 -20.42 -30.25
N GLY A 10 -22.34 -19.36 -30.95
CA GLY A 10 -21.47 -19.40 -32.13
C GLY A 10 -20.33 -18.38 -32.15
N SER A 11 -19.97 -17.74 -31.03
CA SER A 11 -18.82 -16.83 -30.99
C SER A 11 -17.50 -17.61 -31.10
N ILE A 12 -16.66 -17.26 -32.08
CA ILE A 12 -15.50 -18.05 -32.49
C ILE A 12 -14.39 -18.14 -31.42
N GLU A 13 -14.36 -17.28 -30.39
CA GLU A 13 -13.39 -17.40 -29.29
C GLU A 13 -13.97 -16.99 -27.93
N LYS A 14 -14.18 -17.97 -27.04
CA LYS A 14 -14.24 -17.77 -25.57
C LYS A 14 -12.83 -17.50 -25.00
N THR A 15 -11.99 -16.75 -25.70
CA THR A 15 -10.57 -16.60 -25.35
C THR A 15 -10.40 -15.33 -24.52
N THR A 16 -10.52 -15.45 -23.20
CA THR A 16 -10.11 -14.37 -22.29
C THR A 16 -8.61 -14.14 -22.42
N THR A 17 -8.19 -12.88 -22.55
CA THR A 17 -6.78 -12.51 -22.69
C THR A 17 -6.18 -12.20 -21.32
N THR A 18 -5.00 -12.75 -21.03
CA THR A 18 -4.26 -12.40 -19.82
C THR A 18 -3.27 -11.29 -20.13
N LEU A 19 -3.39 -10.15 -19.43
CA LEU A 19 -2.50 -9.00 -19.56
C LEU A 19 -1.74 -8.78 -18.25
N ASN A 20 -0.42 -8.63 -18.34
CA ASN A 20 0.40 -8.22 -17.21
C ASN A 20 0.56 -6.69 -17.20
N LEU A 21 -0.05 -6.04 -16.20
CA LEU A 21 0.07 -4.61 -15.96
C LEU A 21 1.09 -4.37 -14.83
N GLY A 22 2.36 -4.15 -15.19
CA GLY A 22 3.44 -3.86 -14.24
C GLY A 22 4.66 -4.78 -14.40
N PRO A 23 5.69 -4.66 -13.53
CA PRO A 23 5.77 -3.80 -12.34
C PRO A 23 6.23 -2.35 -12.62
N THR A 24 6.69 -2.06 -13.84
CA THR A 24 7.26 -0.76 -14.25
C THR A 24 6.28 0.12 -15.02
N HIS A 25 5.00 -0.25 -15.06
CA HIS A 25 4.01 0.44 -15.88
C HIS A 25 3.83 1.90 -15.39
N PRO A 26 3.90 2.92 -16.27
CA PRO A 26 3.93 4.32 -15.84
C PRO A 26 2.64 4.81 -15.16
N ALA A 27 1.53 4.07 -15.34
CA ALA A 27 0.25 4.37 -14.69
C ALA A 27 0.13 3.86 -13.24
N THR A 28 1.14 3.17 -12.68
CA THR A 28 1.08 2.69 -11.29
C THR A 28 1.70 3.69 -10.32
N HIS A 29 0.99 4.02 -9.22
CA HIS A 29 1.54 4.80 -8.11
C HIS A 29 2.51 3.95 -7.29
N GLY A 30 3.76 3.90 -7.74
CA GLY A 30 4.80 3.04 -7.18
C GLY A 30 4.96 1.72 -7.95
N VAL A 31 5.62 0.75 -7.33
CA VAL A 31 5.90 -0.55 -7.96
C VAL A 31 4.80 -1.54 -7.60
N PHE A 32 3.91 -1.76 -8.56
CA PHE A 32 2.73 -2.59 -8.40
C PHE A 32 2.52 -3.41 -9.69
N GLN A 33 2.26 -4.71 -9.53
CA GLN A 33 1.95 -5.58 -10.66
C GLN A 33 0.55 -6.13 -10.51
N ASN A 34 -0.22 -6.10 -11.59
CA ASN A 34 -1.55 -6.69 -11.66
C ASN A 34 -1.68 -7.57 -12.89
N ILE A 35 -1.99 -8.86 -12.69
CA ILE A 35 -2.27 -9.81 -13.77
C ILE A 35 -3.77 -9.79 -14.00
N LEU A 36 -4.18 -9.26 -15.14
CA LEU A 36 -5.57 -9.02 -15.52
C LEU A 36 -6.05 -10.10 -16.49
N GLU A 37 -7.24 -10.66 -16.23
CA GLU A 37 -7.99 -11.48 -17.18
C GLU A 37 -9.06 -10.58 -17.83
N LEU A 38 -8.93 -10.36 -19.14
CA LEU A 38 -9.75 -9.45 -19.93
C LEU A 38 -10.71 -10.23 -20.85
N ASP A 39 -11.93 -9.75 -20.93
CA ASP A 39 -12.93 -10.09 -21.96
C ASP A 39 -13.21 -8.82 -22.77
N GLY A 40 -12.46 -8.63 -23.85
CA GLY A 40 -12.41 -7.36 -24.59
C GLY A 40 -11.97 -6.20 -23.68
N GLU A 41 -12.84 -5.20 -23.51
CA GLU A 41 -12.60 -4.01 -22.67
C GLU A 41 -13.00 -4.22 -21.19
N ARG A 42 -13.50 -5.41 -20.83
CA ARG A 42 -13.97 -5.70 -19.46
C ARG A 42 -12.95 -6.52 -18.69
N ILE A 43 -12.64 -6.09 -17.46
CA ILE A 43 -11.83 -6.88 -16.52
C ILE A 43 -12.73 -7.91 -15.86
N LYS A 44 -12.41 -9.19 -16.04
CA LYS A 44 -13.12 -10.32 -15.42
C LYS A 44 -12.47 -10.74 -14.10
N LYS A 45 -11.14 -10.69 -14.03
CA LYS A 45 -10.36 -10.97 -12.82
C LYS A 45 -9.08 -10.14 -12.80
N ALA A 46 -8.63 -9.79 -11.61
CA ALA A 46 -7.36 -9.11 -11.37
C ALA A 46 -6.63 -9.79 -10.22
N THR A 47 -5.38 -10.20 -10.43
CA THR A 47 -4.51 -10.76 -9.40
C THR A 47 -3.38 -9.78 -9.14
N SER A 48 -3.42 -9.14 -7.98
CA SER A 48 -2.47 -8.10 -7.60
C SER A 48 -1.29 -8.67 -6.83
N THR A 49 -0.07 -8.35 -7.27
CA THR A 49 1.18 -8.67 -6.58
C THR A 49 1.71 -7.41 -5.91
N VAL A 50 1.81 -7.47 -4.58
CA VAL A 50 2.36 -6.40 -3.73
C VAL A 50 3.67 -6.85 -3.08
N GLY A 51 4.46 -5.90 -2.56
CA GLY A 51 5.66 -6.21 -1.78
C GLY A 51 6.99 -6.06 -2.53
N TYR A 52 7.00 -5.57 -3.77
CA TYR A 52 8.24 -5.26 -4.50
C TYR A 52 9.19 -4.31 -3.76
N ILE A 53 8.65 -3.46 -2.90
CA ILE A 53 9.40 -2.51 -2.06
C ILE A 53 9.41 -2.92 -0.58
N HIS A 54 9.19 -4.21 -0.28
CA HIS A 54 9.29 -4.72 1.08
C HIS A 54 10.74 -4.65 1.56
N ARG A 55 10.99 -3.79 2.55
CA ARG A 55 12.33 -3.52 3.11
C ARG A 55 12.52 -4.07 4.52
N ALA A 56 11.59 -4.90 5.01
CA ALA A 56 11.63 -5.51 6.34
C ALA A 56 11.84 -4.49 7.48
N PHE A 57 11.08 -3.39 7.47
CA PHE A 57 11.19 -2.31 8.47
C PHE A 57 11.07 -2.81 9.91
N GLU A 58 10.12 -3.72 10.15
CA GLU A 58 9.88 -4.34 11.45
C GLU A 58 11.16 -5.04 11.96
N LYS A 59 11.82 -5.79 11.07
CA LYS A 59 13.05 -6.50 11.42
C LYS A 59 14.23 -5.57 11.67
N ILE A 60 14.31 -4.47 10.93
CA ILE A 60 15.35 -3.45 11.12
C ILE A 60 15.14 -2.73 12.46
N ALA A 61 13.89 -2.47 12.83
CA ALA A 61 13.53 -1.79 14.08
C ALA A 61 13.94 -2.59 15.33
N GLU A 62 13.92 -3.93 15.29
CA GLU A 62 14.36 -4.77 16.40
C GLU A 62 15.81 -4.52 16.85
N ARG A 63 16.68 -4.04 15.95
CA ARG A 63 18.12 -3.84 16.22
C ARG A 63 18.51 -2.39 16.44
N ARG A 64 17.54 -1.47 16.47
CA ARG A 64 17.79 -0.02 16.59
C ARG A 64 17.17 0.53 17.85
N ASN A 65 17.84 1.53 18.43
CA ASN A 65 17.28 2.27 19.55
C ASN A 65 16.06 3.09 19.10
N LEU A 66 15.13 3.36 20.01
CA LEU A 66 13.84 4.01 19.70
C LEU A 66 13.97 5.34 18.94
N TYR A 67 14.99 6.14 19.26
CA TYR A 67 15.26 7.44 18.61
C TYR A 67 15.83 7.32 17.20
N GLN A 68 16.37 6.15 16.82
CA GLN A 68 16.87 5.87 15.47
C GLN A 68 15.78 5.32 14.54
N ILE A 69 14.56 5.08 15.05
CA ILE A 69 13.45 4.53 14.27
C ILE A 69 12.66 5.63 13.55
N THR A 70 12.70 6.88 14.02
CA THR A 70 12.00 8.01 13.37
C THR A 70 12.32 8.15 11.86
N PRO A 71 13.59 8.07 11.41
CA PRO A 71 13.90 8.10 9.97
C PRO A 71 13.40 6.88 9.18
N LEU A 72 13.08 5.77 9.85
CA LEU A 72 12.47 4.59 9.23
C LEU A 72 10.96 4.78 9.07
N THR A 73 10.29 5.35 10.07
CA THR A 73 8.84 5.60 10.04
C THR A 73 8.48 6.65 9.00
N ASP A 74 9.37 7.61 8.75
CA ASP A 74 9.26 8.55 7.62
C ASP A 74 9.13 7.84 6.27
N ARG A 75 9.77 6.67 6.11
CA ARG A 75 9.82 5.94 4.84
C ARG A 75 8.67 4.96 4.65
N LEU A 76 7.75 4.85 5.60
CA LEU A 76 6.57 3.99 5.48
C LEU A 76 5.51 4.61 4.56
N ASN A 77 5.41 5.94 4.53
CA ASN A 77 4.55 6.70 3.63
C ASN A 77 5.32 7.91 3.10
N TYR A 78 5.63 7.88 1.82
CA TYR A 78 6.40 8.92 1.17
C TYR A 78 5.60 10.21 0.91
N CYS A 79 4.25 10.15 0.91
CA CYS A 79 3.39 11.31 0.68
C CYS A 79 3.08 12.09 1.96
N SER A 80 3.02 11.41 3.10
CA SER A 80 2.66 12.04 4.39
C SER A 80 3.44 11.46 5.56
N SER A 81 4.77 11.63 5.48
CA SER A 81 5.77 11.25 6.47
C SER A 81 5.42 11.59 7.93
N PRO A 82 4.93 12.83 8.25
CA PRO A 82 4.71 13.22 9.65
C PRO A 82 3.67 12.36 10.38
N ILE A 83 2.68 11.83 9.67
CA ILE A 83 1.60 11.02 10.27
C ILE A 83 2.16 9.72 10.85
N ASN A 84 3.12 9.10 10.17
CA ASN A 84 3.77 7.88 10.66
C ASN A 84 4.63 8.16 11.90
N ASN A 85 5.36 9.28 11.90
CA ASN A 85 6.19 9.67 13.03
C ASN A 85 5.34 9.96 14.27
N ILE A 86 4.20 10.62 14.10
CA ILE A 86 3.25 10.86 15.19
C ILE A 86 2.81 9.52 15.79
N GLY A 87 2.43 8.54 14.96
CA GLY A 87 2.07 7.20 15.42
C GLY A 87 3.19 6.52 16.24
N TRP A 88 4.44 6.63 15.80
CA TRP A 88 5.60 6.10 16.52
C TRP A 88 5.84 6.78 17.87
N HIS A 89 5.87 8.11 17.89
CA HIS A 89 6.13 8.89 19.10
C HIS A 89 5.02 8.73 20.14
N LEU A 90 3.75 8.75 19.72
CA LEU A 90 2.62 8.49 20.63
C LEU A 90 2.67 7.09 21.24
N THR A 91 3.11 6.09 20.47
CA THR A 91 3.28 4.73 20.98
C THR A 91 4.38 4.67 22.05
N CYS A 92 5.51 5.32 21.80
CA CYS A 92 6.61 5.40 22.77
C CYS A 92 6.21 6.17 24.05
N GLU A 93 5.53 7.29 23.90
CA GLU A 93 5.05 8.12 25.03
C GLU A 93 4.06 7.35 25.90
N LYS A 94 3.11 6.65 25.28
CA LYS A 94 2.15 5.80 25.98
C LYS A 94 2.83 4.63 26.69
N LEU A 95 3.83 4.01 26.08
CA LEU A 95 4.60 2.92 26.68
C LEU A 95 5.39 3.39 27.92
N LEU A 96 5.96 4.60 27.86
CA LEU A 96 6.79 5.18 28.94
C LEU A 96 5.97 5.95 29.98
N GLY A 97 4.68 6.19 29.76
CA GLY A 97 3.83 6.98 30.66
C GLY A 97 4.20 8.47 30.72
N VAL A 98 4.76 9.01 29.63
CA VAL A 98 5.22 10.41 29.57
C VAL A 98 4.10 11.32 29.09
N THR A 99 3.92 12.46 29.76
CA THR A 99 2.99 13.52 29.34
C THR A 99 3.74 14.66 28.66
N THR A 100 3.33 15.01 27.43
CA THR A 100 3.88 16.15 26.69
C THR A 100 3.20 17.47 27.07
N PRO A 101 3.89 18.62 26.93
CA PRO A 101 3.26 19.93 27.08
C PRO A 101 2.18 20.15 26.02
N LYS A 102 1.12 20.87 26.38
CA LYS A 102 0.00 21.19 25.47
C LYS A 102 0.42 21.84 24.15
N ARG A 103 1.52 22.61 24.16
CA ARG A 103 2.12 23.21 22.95
C ARG A 103 2.55 22.15 21.92
N VAL A 104 3.08 21.01 22.37
CA VAL A 104 3.51 19.91 21.49
C VAL A 104 2.31 19.29 20.79
N ASP A 105 1.20 19.11 21.49
CA ASP A 105 -0.01 18.54 20.91
C ASP A 105 -0.59 19.44 19.81
N TYR A 106 -0.59 20.76 20.01
CA TYR A 106 -0.97 21.71 18.96
C TYR A 106 -0.03 21.63 17.74
N LEU A 107 1.29 21.55 17.97
CA LEU A 107 2.28 21.45 16.89
C LEU A 107 2.22 20.12 16.13
N ARG A 108 1.60 19.08 16.69
CA ARG A 108 1.38 17.79 16.00
C ARG A 108 0.16 17.83 15.07
N ILE A 109 -0.78 18.74 15.33
CA ILE A 109 -2.04 18.85 14.58
C ILE A 109 -1.91 19.83 13.41
N ILE A 110 -1.15 20.91 13.60
CA ILE A 110 -0.84 21.93 12.59
C ILE A 110 0.13 21.36 11.55
#